data_AF-A0A194VY39-F1
#
_entry.id   AF-A0A194VY39-F1
#
_cell.length_a   1.000
_cell.length_b   1.000
_cell.length_c   1.000
_cell.angle_alpha   90.00
_cell.angle_beta   90.00
_cell.angle_gamma   90.00
#
_symmetry.space_group_name_H-M   'P 1'
#
loop_
_entity.id
_entity.type
_entity.pdbx_description
1 polymer ?
#
loop_
_entity_poly.entity_id
_entity_poly.type
_entity_poly.pdbx_seq_one_letter_code
_entity_poly.pdbx_strand_id
1 'polypeptide(L)'
;MPLVSLTAIAAADCIPSGPASTVNSALQSGGAGAVVQLCPSAVINVTDAGIVFTAEDQELSTQGYPEDSTRATVIIESGSNITSAIWGRWTSGVKVLNLQVDGNRPDAGLLSGDALIEMGGGASGQVVSYNIIKNTRSWSCLHYIGSGEDDNPCRDGTVTYNTVGPCGNEGEDDAGNSLWADGVSFECITSEVSYNDISSTTDGGIVVFGAPGSHFIGNSITSSETDEGFGGINMVDPSYNGNYSGVVVSGNTIKGVGTGFFNLGIGIGSKVWSDPHDDTYFGPATVENNTFIGNIGFSIVVNGWSGGLTATGNDISQLASPSSSFADASDCQAQVKASFNASEELIVYLPSVTGPLTLQSDFTDVPDNATIWMCLQHPLPNSLSFAAGDLTVTAAQSTVANLENFHVQLQGDGNLVGYAIDPVTSDWTAAWASNPQTSDCGSDGSLCVITFDADGNFIEDDGAGQLWDSGTAGEGQTIVFSNASPYLEILDAAGSSVWTIADGVVQ
;
A
#
# COMPACT_ATOMS: atom_id res chain seq x y z
N MET A 1 42.88 -18.08 -54.12
CA MET A 1 42.41 -17.35 -52.92
C MET A 1 41.10 -16.68 -53.27
N PRO A 2 39.93 -17.20 -52.86
CA PRO A 2 38.70 -16.45 -52.96
C PRO A 2 38.54 -15.56 -51.73
N LEU A 3 38.23 -14.28 -51.96
CA LEU A 3 37.78 -13.36 -50.92
C LEU A 3 36.45 -13.87 -50.36
N VAL A 4 36.42 -14.14 -49.06
CA VAL A 4 35.18 -14.30 -48.31
C VAL A 4 34.62 -12.90 -48.10
N SER A 5 33.50 -12.61 -48.78
CA SER A 5 32.69 -11.43 -48.50
C SER A 5 32.08 -11.61 -47.11
N LEU A 6 32.55 -10.86 -46.12
CA LEU A 6 31.77 -10.65 -44.89
C LEU A 6 30.52 -9.87 -45.28
N THR A 7 29.40 -10.57 -45.39
CA THR A 7 28.08 -9.94 -45.31
C THR A 7 27.97 -9.30 -43.93
N ALA A 8 28.00 -7.96 -43.89
CA ALA A 8 27.54 -7.21 -42.73
C ALA A 8 26.10 -7.63 -42.46
N ILE A 9 25.85 -8.22 -41.30
CA ILE A 9 24.49 -8.38 -40.78
C ILE A 9 24.00 -6.96 -40.55
N ALA A 10 23.04 -6.50 -41.36
CA ALA A 10 22.34 -5.26 -41.08
C ALA A 10 21.73 -5.41 -39.68
N ALA A 11 22.08 -4.51 -38.76
CA ALA A 11 21.32 -4.37 -37.52
C ALA A 11 19.86 -4.19 -37.93
N ALA A 12 18.95 -5.02 -37.40
CA ALA A 12 17.53 -4.76 -37.57
C ALA A 12 17.28 -3.35 -37.02
N ASP A 13 16.71 -2.48 -37.86
CA ASP A 13 16.34 -1.13 -37.44
C ASP A 13 15.42 -1.25 -36.23
N CYS A 14 15.64 -0.42 -35.22
CA CYS A 14 14.78 -0.34 -34.05
C CYS A 14 13.34 0.01 -34.46
N ILE A 15 12.35 -0.39 -33.66
CA ILE A 15 10.94 -0.08 -33.90
C ILE A 15 10.68 1.38 -33.49
N PRO A 16 10.20 2.25 -34.41
CA PRO A 16 9.85 3.63 -34.08
C PRO A 16 8.51 3.69 -33.30
N SER A 17 8.11 4.89 -32.88
CA SER A 17 6.81 5.10 -32.22
C SER A 17 5.64 4.52 -33.04
N GLY A 18 4.66 3.93 -32.34
CA GLY A 18 3.55 3.25 -32.98
C GLY A 18 2.76 2.36 -32.01
N PRO A 19 1.88 1.49 -32.52
CA PRO A 19 1.10 0.60 -31.67
C PRO A 19 1.91 -0.59 -31.14
N ALA A 20 1.55 -1.09 -29.97
CA ALA A 20 2.13 -2.31 -29.38
C ALA A 20 2.03 -3.54 -30.29
N SER A 21 1.05 -3.58 -31.21
CA SER A 21 0.90 -4.68 -32.19
C SER A 21 2.10 -4.84 -33.13
N THR A 22 2.85 -3.77 -33.41
CA THR A 22 4.11 -3.85 -34.18
C THR A 22 5.18 -4.59 -33.39
N VAL A 23 5.29 -4.32 -32.08
CA VAL A 23 6.22 -5.02 -31.19
C VAL A 23 5.84 -6.50 -31.05
N ASN A 24 4.56 -6.80 -30.83
CA ASN A 24 4.05 -8.17 -30.76
C ASN A 24 4.33 -8.96 -32.05
N SER A 25 4.17 -8.32 -33.22
CA SER A 25 4.51 -8.94 -34.50
C SER A 25 6.00 -9.27 -34.62
N ALA A 26 6.87 -8.41 -34.09
CA ALA A 26 8.31 -8.63 -34.08
C ALA A 26 8.70 -9.76 -33.12
N LEU A 27 8.15 -9.81 -31.91
CA LEU A 27 8.36 -10.91 -30.96
C LEU A 27 7.89 -12.24 -31.56
N GLN A 28 6.67 -12.29 -32.10
CA GLN A 28 6.12 -13.51 -32.67
C GLN A 28 6.91 -14.02 -33.89
N SER A 29 7.36 -13.11 -34.77
CA SER A 29 8.13 -13.49 -35.96
C SER A 29 9.58 -13.84 -35.65
N GLY A 30 10.18 -13.22 -34.64
CA GLY A 30 11.55 -13.48 -34.21
C GLY A 30 11.71 -14.82 -33.50
N GLY A 31 10.72 -15.24 -32.71
CA GLY A 31 10.76 -16.51 -31.97
C GLY A 31 11.77 -16.48 -30.81
N ALA A 32 12.24 -17.66 -30.40
CA ALA A 32 13.13 -17.80 -29.25
C ALA A 32 14.44 -17.01 -29.43
N GLY A 33 14.88 -16.32 -28.38
CA GLY A 33 16.10 -15.50 -28.41
C GLY A 33 16.00 -14.20 -29.21
N ALA A 34 14.80 -13.82 -29.69
CA ALA A 34 14.63 -12.60 -30.46
C ALA A 34 14.87 -11.36 -29.59
N VAL A 35 15.71 -10.46 -30.09
CA VAL A 35 15.95 -9.15 -29.49
C VAL A 35 15.15 -8.10 -30.27
N VAL A 36 14.09 -7.58 -29.64
CA VAL A 36 13.21 -6.57 -30.21
C VAL A 36 13.55 -5.23 -29.56
N GLN A 37 14.22 -4.37 -30.32
CA GLN A 37 14.64 -3.06 -29.85
C GLN A 37 13.71 -1.95 -30.32
N LEU A 38 13.31 -1.08 -29.40
CA LEU A 38 12.58 0.16 -29.67
C LEU A 38 13.57 1.30 -29.91
N CYS A 39 13.24 2.24 -30.78
CA CYS A 39 14.13 3.39 -31.01
C CYS A 39 14.19 4.30 -29.78
N PRO A 40 15.32 4.97 -29.50
CA PRO A 40 15.39 5.94 -28.42
C PRO A 40 14.27 6.99 -28.54
N SER A 41 13.61 7.28 -27.42
CA SER A 41 12.44 8.18 -27.32
C SER A 41 11.22 7.77 -28.15
N ALA A 42 11.16 6.53 -28.65
CA ALA A 42 9.95 6.00 -29.26
C ALA A 42 8.83 5.88 -28.22
N VAL A 43 7.59 6.08 -28.65
CA VAL A 43 6.40 5.90 -27.82
C VAL A 43 5.56 4.78 -28.43
N ILE A 44 5.39 3.72 -27.65
CA ILE A 44 4.62 2.53 -28.01
C ILE A 44 3.30 2.56 -27.27
N ASN A 45 2.21 2.71 -28.01
CA ASN A 45 0.87 2.87 -27.47
C ASN A 45 0.20 1.51 -27.28
N VAL A 46 -0.25 1.24 -26.06
CA VAL A 46 -1.03 0.05 -25.66
C VAL A 46 -2.51 0.44 -25.61
N THR A 47 -3.30 -0.03 -26.58
CA THR A 47 -4.75 0.25 -26.68
C THR A 47 -5.60 -0.98 -26.37
N ASP A 48 -5.43 -2.05 -27.15
CA ASP A 48 -6.34 -3.22 -27.13
C ASP A 48 -5.69 -4.47 -26.51
N ALA A 49 -4.36 -4.53 -26.47
CA ALA A 49 -3.58 -5.62 -25.90
C ALA A 49 -2.18 -5.13 -25.51
N GLY A 50 -1.67 -5.63 -24.38
CA GLY A 50 -0.29 -5.42 -23.95
C GLY A 50 0.74 -6.08 -24.88
N ILE A 51 2.02 -5.84 -24.60
CA ILE A 51 3.13 -6.51 -25.27
C ILE A 51 3.33 -7.89 -24.62
N VAL A 52 3.26 -8.96 -25.40
CA VAL A 52 3.29 -10.34 -24.91
C VAL A 52 4.52 -11.06 -25.46
N PHE A 53 5.37 -11.58 -24.57
CA PHE A 53 6.44 -12.48 -24.97
C PHE A 53 5.85 -13.81 -25.45
N THR A 54 6.40 -14.34 -26.54
CA THR A 54 5.84 -15.52 -27.22
C THR A 54 6.77 -16.72 -27.26
N ALA A 55 8.04 -16.53 -26.89
CA ALA A 55 9.05 -17.58 -26.89
C ALA A 55 10.15 -17.27 -25.85
N GLU A 56 10.87 -18.32 -25.45
CA GLU A 56 11.94 -18.22 -24.46
C GLU A 56 13.08 -17.29 -24.91
N ASP A 57 13.79 -16.72 -23.94
CA ASP A 57 14.99 -15.89 -24.12
C ASP A 57 14.77 -14.62 -24.97
N GLN A 58 13.52 -14.20 -25.18
CA GLN A 58 13.21 -12.96 -25.88
C GLN A 58 13.56 -11.72 -25.07
N GLU A 59 13.96 -10.65 -25.76
CA GLU A 59 14.27 -9.37 -25.13
C GLU A 59 13.44 -8.26 -25.76
N LEU A 60 12.84 -7.43 -24.90
CA LEU A 60 12.30 -6.13 -25.25
C LEU A 60 13.17 -5.05 -24.61
N SER A 61 13.77 -4.19 -25.43
CA SER A 61 14.67 -3.15 -24.93
C SER A 61 14.64 -1.87 -25.74
N THR A 62 15.19 -0.78 -25.22
CA THR A 62 15.53 0.39 -26.05
C THR A 62 16.88 0.17 -26.73
N GLN A 63 16.98 0.48 -28.03
CA GLN A 63 18.23 0.39 -28.77
C GLN A 63 19.32 1.23 -28.10
N GLY A 64 20.46 0.60 -27.84
CA GLY A 64 21.61 1.23 -27.19
C GLY A 64 21.56 1.25 -25.66
N TYR A 65 20.50 0.70 -25.05
CA TYR A 65 20.34 0.57 -23.60
C TYR A 65 20.57 1.88 -22.82
N PRO A 66 19.91 2.99 -23.19
CA PRO A 66 20.05 4.25 -22.47
C PRO A 66 19.58 4.12 -21.01
N GLU A 67 20.26 4.82 -20.11
CA GLU A 67 19.88 4.93 -18.70
C GLU A 67 19.27 6.30 -18.35
N ASP A 68 19.09 7.16 -19.35
CA ASP A 68 18.52 8.50 -19.22
C ASP A 68 17.07 8.57 -19.76
N SER A 69 16.57 9.78 -19.99
CA SER A 69 15.21 10.03 -20.50
C SER A 69 15.01 9.62 -21.96
N THR A 70 16.04 9.13 -22.66
CA THR A 70 15.93 8.68 -24.06
C THR A 70 15.48 7.23 -24.18
N ARG A 71 15.24 6.52 -23.07
CA ARG A 71 14.50 5.24 -23.08
C ARG A 71 13.19 5.37 -23.85
N ALA A 72 12.86 4.38 -24.65
CA ALA A 72 11.54 4.27 -25.27
C ALA A 72 10.46 4.09 -24.20
N THR A 73 9.28 4.64 -24.45
CA THR A 73 8.13 4.58 -23.55
C THR A 73 7.09 3.59 -24.08
N VAL A 74 6.67 2.65 -23.25
CA VAL A 74 5.47 1.83 -23.44
C VAL A 74 4.39 2.41 -22.54
N ILE A 75 3.31 2.92 -23.13
CA ILE A 75 2.26 3.65 -22.40
C ILE A 75 0.86 3.09 -22.71
N ILE A 76 0.04 2.94 -21.67
CA ILE A 76 -1.38 2.58 -21.82
C ILE A 76 -2.19 3.82 -22.17
N GLU A 77 -2.95 3.74 -23.26
CA GLU A 77 -3.77 4.85 -23.75
C GLU A 77 -5.05 5.03 -22.91
N SER A 78 -5.49 6.27 -22.77
CA SER A 78 -6.76 6.59 -22.11
C SER A 78 -7.94 5.94 -22.86
N GLY A 79 -8.90 5.40 -22.13
CA GLY A 79 -10.02 4.61 -22.67
C GLY A 79 -9.69 3.15 -22.98
N SER A 80 -8.45 2.70 -22.76
CA SER A 80 -8.10 1.27 -22.79
C SER A 80 -8.68 0.53 -21.58
N ASN A 81 -8.94 -0.78 -21.74
CA ASN A 81 -9.30 -1.69 -20.65
C ASN A 81 -8.11 -2.55 -20.18
N ILE A 82 -6.88 -2.16 -20.52
CA ILE A 82 -5.67 -2.91 -20.20
C ILE A 82 -5.05 -2.41 -18.89
N THR A 83 -4.60 -3.34 -18.04
CA THR A 83 -3.77 -3.05 -16.86
C THR A 83 -2.30 -3.41 -17.09
N SER A 84 -2.02 -4.54 -17.74
CA SER A 84 -0.65 -4.96 -18.08
C SER A 84 -0.16 -4.43 -19.42
N ALA A 85 0.84 -3.55 -19.38
CA ALA A 85 1.53 -3.08 -20.56
C ALA A 85 2.47 -4.16 -21.14
N ILE A 86 3.08 -4.98 -20.27
CA ILE A 86 4.03 -6.04 -20.65
C ILE A 86 3.69 -7.33 -19.91
N TRP A 87 3.68 -8.45 -20.66
CA TRP A 87 3.33 -9.77 -20.17
C TRP A 87 4.40 -10.80 -20.54
N GLY A 88 5.12 -11.28 -19.54
CA GLY A 88 6.18 -12.30 -19.64
C GLY A 88 5.87 -13.61 -18.92
N ARG A 89 4.73 -13.75 -18.24
CA ARG A 89 4.37 -14.98 -17.49
C ARG A 89 4.57 -16.25 -18.33
N TRP A 90 5.03 -17.32 -17.68
CA TRP A 90 5.24 -18.65 -18.26
C TRP A 90 6.24 -18.70 -19.43
N THR A 91 7.07 -17.68 -19.61
CA THR A 91 8.05 -17.61 -20.69
C THR A 91 9.45 -17.42 -20.12
N SER A 92 10.26 -18.48 -20.07
CA SER A 92 11.58 -18.44 -19.44
C SER A 92 12.56 -17.52 -20.18
N GLY A 93 13.52 -16.96 -19.45
CA GLY A 93 14.63 -16.20 -20.01
C GLY A 93 14.29 -14.82 -20.59
N VAL A 94 13.01 -14.41 -20.55
CA VAL A 94 12.60 -13.14 -21.17
C VAL A 94 13.12 -11.92 -20.41
N LYS A 95 13.35 -10.84 -21.13
CA LYS A 95 14.01 -9.64 -20.59
C LYS A 95 13.28 -8.36 -20.97
N VAL A 96 13.07 -7.50 -19.99
CA VAL A 96 12.55 -6.13 -20.14
C VAL A 96 13.63 -5.16 -19.67
N LEU A 97 14.27 -4.46 -20.62
CA LEU A 97 15.48 -3.69 -20.33
C LEU A 97 15.41 -2.25 -20.84
N ASN A 98 15.80 -1.28 -20.00
CA ASN A 98 15.98 0.10 -20.42
C ASN A 98 14.74 0.73 -21.08
N LEU A 99 13.55 0.49 -20.53
CA LEU A 99 12.28 1.08 -20.98
C LEU A 99 11.71 2.05 -19.95
N GLN A 100 10.82 2.93 -20.40
CA GLN A 100 9.83 3.57 -19.54
C GLN A 100 8.51 2.82 -19.74
N VAL A 101 7.91 2.30 -18.68
CA VAL A 101 6.63 1.59 -18.72
C VAL A 101 5.65 2.37 -17.85
N ASP A 102 4.61 2.90 -18.48
CA ASP A 102 3.68 3.84 -17.87
C ASP A 102 2.25 3.32 -18.02
N GLY A 103 1.62 2.98 -16.89
CA GLY A 103 0.21 2.58 -16.89
C GLY A 103 -0.74 3.75 -17.12
N ASN A 104 -0.26 5.00 -17.06
CA ASN A 104 -1.01 6.21 -17.33
C ASN A 104 -2.25 6.38 -16.43
N ARG A 105 -2.23 5.86 -15.19
CA ARG A 105 -3.36 5.97 -14.25
C ARG A 105 -3.96 7.38 -14.11
N PRO A 106 -3.20 8.49 -14.07
CA PRO A 106 -3.78 9.83 -13.98
C PRO A 106 -4.76 10.18 -15.11
N ASP A 107 -4.51 9.70 -16.33
CA ASP A 107 -5.33 10.01 -17.52
C ASP A 107 -6.20 8.82 -17.98
N ALA A 108 -5.82 7.59 -17.63
CA ALA A 108 -6.51 6.35 -18.00
C ALA A 108 -7.39 5.80 -16.88
N GLY A 109 -7.23 6.26 -15.64
CA GLY A 109 -7.98 5.81 -14.47
C GLY A 109 -7.55 4.45 -13.92
N LEU A 110 -8.06 4.12 -12.73
CA LEU A 110 -7.93 2.83 -12.07
C LEU A 110 -8.74 1.74 -12.81
N LEU A 111 -8.22 0.51 -12.82
CA LEU A 111 -8.92 -0.71 -13.17
C LEU A 111 -8.53 -1.84 -12.23
N SER A 112 -9.43 -2.80 -12.02
CA SER A 112 -9.07 -4.08 -11.42
C SER A 112 -8.51 -5.01 -12.50
N GLY A 113 -7.34 -5.59 -12.24
CA GLY A 113 -6.70 -6.54 -13.13
C GLY A 113 -5.28 -6.91 -12.68
N ASP A 114 -4.49 -7.40 -13.61
CA ASP A 114 -3.09 -7.75 -13.38
C ASP A 114 -2.20 -6.50 -13.19
N ALA A 115 -0.95 -6.68 -12.74
CA ALA A 115 0.04 -5.61 -12.57
C ALA A 115 0.49 -5.00 -13.92
N LEU A 116 1.16 -3.84 -13.87
CA LEU A 116 1.61 -3.14 -15.08
C LEU A 116 2.64 -3.94 -15.89
N ILE A 117 3.58 -4.60 -15.22
CA ILE A 117 4.47 -5.60 -15.79
C ILE A 117 4.26 -6.92 -15.06
N GLU A 118 3.87 -7.95 -15.80
CA GLU A 118 3.57 -9.28 -15.28
C GLU A 118 4.63 -10.30 -15.73
N MET A 119 5.39 -10.79 -14.76
CA MET A 119 6.48 -11.76 -14.92
C MET A 119 6.19 -12.98 -14.05
N GLY A 120 7.05 -13.99 -14.11
CA GLY A 120 6.96 -15.22 -13.34
C GLY A 120 6.07 -16.29 -13.97
N GLY A 121 5.21 -16.90 -13.17
CA GLY A 121 4.62 -18.23 -13.45
C GLY A 121 5.66 -19.33 -13.29
N GLY A 122 5.40 -20.54 -13.79
CA GLY A 122 6.40 -21.63 -13.82
C GLY A 122 7.51 -21.41 -14.85
N ALA A 123 8.13 -20.23 -14.82
CA ALA A 123 9.22 -19.76 -15.66
C ALA A 123 10.51 -19.59 -14.84
N SER A 124 11.65 -19.52 -15.52
CA SER A 124 12.96 -19.31 -14.90
C SER A 124 13.79 -18.27 -15.66
N GLY A 125 14.66 -17.55 -14.94
CA GLY A 125 15.71 -16.73 -15.56
C GLY A 125 15.22 -15.42 -16.19
N GLN A 126 14.06 -14.91 -15.77
CA GLN A 126 13.52 -13.66 -16.30
C GLN A 126 14.22 -12.44 -15.70
N VAL A 127 14.31 -11.36 -16.48
CA VAL A 127 15.04 -10.14 -16.08
C VAL A 127 14.19 -8.90 -16.34
N VAL A 128 14.06 -8.05 -15.32
CA VAL A 128 13.54 -6.68 -15.43
C VAL A 128 14.60 -5.73 -14.88
N SER A 129 15.27 -4.97 -15.75
CA SER A 129 16.41 -4.16 -15.33
C SER A 129 16.56 -2.82 -16.05
N TYR A 130 17.05 -1.81 -15.32
CA TYR A 130 17.27 -0.45 -15.83
C TYR A 130 16.01 0.24 -16.37
N ASN A 131 14.81 -0.15 -15.94
CA ASN A 131 13.55 0.45 -16.39
C ASN A 131 13.10 1.60 -15.49
N ILE A 132 12.20 2.44 -16.01
CA ILE A 132 11.33 3.31 -15.22
C ILE A 132 9.93 2.70 -15.28
N ILE A 133 9.32 2.36 -14.15
CA ILE A 133 8.02 1.66 -14.08
C ILE A 133 7.08 2.46 -13.19
N LYS A 134 5.96 2.96 -13.70
CA LYS A 134 5.11 3.89 -12.94
C LYS A 134 3.65 3.91 -13.38
N ASN A 135 2.83 4.54 -12.54
CA ASN A 135 1.41 4.83 -12.76
C ASN A 135 0.60 3.59 -13.15
N THR A 136 0.84 2.45 -12.48
CA THR A 136 0.05 1.25 -12.70
C THR A 136 -1.44 1.57 -12.55
N ARG A 137 -2.28 0.96 -13.39
CA ARG A 137 -3.74 1.12 -13.29
C ARG A 137 -4.36 0.18 -12.28
N SER A 138 -3.58 -0.72 -11.70
CA SER A 138 -4.03 -1.77 -10.79
C SER A 138 -3.21 -1.75 -9.49
N TRP A 139 -3.13 -2.88 -8.80
CA TRP A 139 -2.56 -3.03 -7.45
C TRP A 139 -1.03 -3.15 -7.39
N SER A 140 -0.30 -3.27 -8.51
CA SER A 140 1.17 -3.33 -8.50
C SER A 140 1.82 -2.81 -9.79
N CYS A 141 2.98 -2.18 -9.66
CA CYS A 141 3.80 -1.74 -10.79
C CYS A 141 4.55 -2.91 -11.45
N LEU A 142 5.09 -3.83 -10.66
CA LEU A 142 5.82 -4.99 -11.16
C LEU A 142 5.47 -6.20 -10.32
N HIS A 143 5.00 -7.26 -10.96
CA HIS A 143 4.68 -8.51 -10.31
C HIS A 143 5.46 -9.66 -10.93
N TYR A 144 6.17 -10.39 -10.07
CA TYR A 144 6.69 -11.72 -10.37
C TYR A 144 5.81 -12.73 -9.65
N ILE A 145 4.78 -13.20 -10.34
CA ILE A 145 3.83 -14.17 -9.80
C ILE A 145 4.45 -15.56 -9.69
N GLY A 146 4.06 -16.32 -8.69
CA GLY A 146 4.40 -17.72 -8.56
C GLY A 146 3.71 -18.57 -9.61
N SER A 147 4.08 -19.84 -9.65
CA SER A 147 3.42 -20.84 -10.51
C SER A 147 2.14 -21.38 -9.88
N GLY A 148 1.98 -21.30 -8.56
CA GLY A 148 1.02 -22.10 -7.79
C GLY A 148 1.33 -23.59 -7.77
N GLU A 149 2.49 -24.01 -8.29
CA GLU A 149 2.90 -25.40 -8.48
C GLU A 149 4.28 -25.64 -7.85
N ASP A 150 4.34 -26.48 -6.82
CA ASP A 150 5.58 -26.80 -6.09
C ASP A 150 6.64 -27.49 -6.97
N ASP A 151 6.24 -28.23 -8.01
CA ASP A 151 7.13 -28.98 -8.90
C ASP A 151 7.61 -28.16 -10.11
N ASN A 152 7.00 -27.00 -10.36
CA ASN A 152 7.45 -26.05 -11.35
C ASN A 152 7.38 -24.60 -10.84
N PRO A 153 8.17 -24.25 -9.79
CA PRO A 153 8.13 -22.92 -9.20
C PRO A 153 8.69 -21.87 -10.16
N CYS A 154 8.19 -20.64 -10.03
CA CYS A 154 8.91 -19.47 -10.53
C CYS A 154 10.28 -19.39 -9.84
N ARG A 155 11.36 -19.19 -10.59
CA ARG A 155 12.72 -19.18 -10.04
C ARG A 155 13.71 -18.33 -10.82
N ASP A 156 14.83 -18.01 -10.20
CA ASP A 156 15.96 -17.32 -10.84
C ASP A 156 15.57 -16.00 -11.53
N GLY A 157 14.56 -15.30 -10.99
CA GLY A 157 14.14 -13.98 -11.45
C GLY A 157 15.13 -12.91 -11.00
N THR A 158 15.30 -11.86 -11.81
CA THR A 158 16.19 -10.72 -11.52
C THR A 158 15.47 -9.40 -11.71
N VAL A 159 15.36 -8.60 -10.66
CA VAL A 159 14.79 -7.24 -10.67
C VAL A 159 15.84 -6.27 -10.17
N THR A 160 16.52 -5.55 -11.06
CA THR A 160 17.67 -4.72 -10.65
C THR A 160 17.77 -3.37 -11.34
N TYR A 161 18.25 -2.36 -10.61
CA TYR A 161 18.53 -1.03 -11.14
C TYR A 161 17.32 -0.34 -11.79
N ASN A 162 16.10 -0.70 -11.39
CA ASN A 162 14.89 -0.03 -11.86
C ASN A 162 14.58 1.18 -10.99
N THR A 163 13.96 2.20 -11.59
CA THR A 163 13.22 3.23 -10.88
C THR A 163 11.75 2.86 -10.92
N VAL A 164 11.12 2.67 -9.76
CA VAL A 164 9.72 2.24 -9.63
C VAL A 164 8.93 3.30 -8.89
N GLY A 165 7.77 3.64 -9.44
CA GLY A 165 6.81 4.56 -8.83
C GLY A 165 6.68 5.93 -9.53
N PRO A 166 5.63 6.69 -9.18
CA PRO A 166 4.56 6.34 -8.22
C PRO A 166 3.68 5.19 -8.72
N CYS A 167 3.10 4.41 -7.82
CA CYS A 167 2.28 3.24 -8.18
C CYS A 167 0.82 3.36 -7.72
N GLY A 168 0.60 3.82 -6.50
CA GLY A 168 -0.72 3.92 -5.88
C GLY A 168 -1.01 5.32 -5.37
N ASN A 169 -2.22 5.47 -4.82
CA ASN A 169 -2.63 6.62 -4.02
C ASN A 169 -3.25 6.10 -2.72
N GLU A 170 -3.24 6.93 -1.69
CA GLU A 170 -3.94 6.65 -0.43
C GLU A 170 -5.46 6.72 -0.62
N GLY A 171 -6.20 5.83 0.06
CA GLY A 171 -7.65 5.85 0.14
C GLY A 171 -8.38 5.07 -0.96
N GLU A 172 -9.58 5.53 -1.28
CA GLU A 172 -10.50 4.92 -2.26
C GLU A 172 -10.94 5.95 -3.32
N ASP A 173 -11.34 5.49 -4.51
CA ASP A 173 -12.03 6.35 -5.47
C ASP A 173 -13.50 6.63 -5.07
N ASP A 174 -14.19 7.49 -5.83
CA ASP A 174 -15.61 7.82 -5.62
C ASP A 174 -16.55 6.60 -5.64
N ALA A 175 -16.10 5.45 -6.16
CA ALA A 175 -16.86 4.21 -6.21
C ALA A 175 -16.47 3.22 -5.08
N GLY A 176 -15.60 3.64 -4.15
CA GLY A 176 -15.13 2.83 -3.03
C GLY A 176 -14.07 1.80 -3.41
N ASN A 177 -13.41 1.95 -4.56
CA ASN A 177 -12.32 1.05 -4.94
C ASN A 177 -11.01 1.52 -4.31
N SER A 178 -10.32 0.59 -3.63
CA SER A 178 -8.96 0.78 -3.12
C SER A 178 -8.02 1.38 -4.19
N LEU A 179 -7.30 2.44 -3.80
CA LEU A 179 -6.30 3.09 -4.64
C LEU A 179 -4.87 2.59 -4.39
N TRP A 180 -4.70 1.77 -3.34
CA TRP A 180 -3.43 1.26 -2.86
C TRP A 180 -2.72 0.43 -3.92
N ALA A 181 -1.39 0.57 -4.02
CA ALA A 181 -0.60 -0.25 -4.92
C ALA A 181 0.85 -0.43 -4.47
N ASP A 182 1.36 -1.62 -4.77
CA ASP A 182 2.74 -2.03 -4.56
C ASP A 182 3.70 -1.45 -5.61
N GLY A 183 4.96 -1.28 -5.20
CA GLY A 183 6.06 -1.10 -6.13
C GLY A 183 6.42 -2.41 -6.82
N VAL A 184 6.87 -3.39 -6.03
CA VAL A 184 7.27 -4.72 -6.51
C VAL A 184 6.61 -5.80 -5.67
N SER A 185 5.86 -6.68 -6.32
CA SER A 185 5.25 -7.87 -5.71
C SER A 185 6.02 -9.09 -6.21
N PHE A 186 6.58 -9.91 -5.32
CA PHE A 186 7.59 -10.90 -5.71
C PHE A 186 7.41 -12.26 -5.02
N GLU A 187 7.22 -13.31 -5.83
CA GLU A 187 6.95 -14.67 -5.36
C GLU A 187 8.03 -15.69 -5.78
N CYS A 188 8.97 -15.33 -6.66
CA CYS A 188 9.90 -16.33 -7.20
C CYS A 188 10.99 -16.77 -6.22
N ILE A 189 11.39 -18.04 -6.30
CA ILE A 189 12.41 -18.65 -5.43
C ILE A 189 13.82 -18.41 -5.99
N THR A 190 14.84 -18.51 -5.15
CA THR A 190 16.27 -18.40 -5.55
C THR A 190 16.56 -17.22 -6.49
N SER A 191 15.96 -16.07 -6.21
CA SER A 191 15.90 -14.91 -7.08
C SER A 191 16.53 -13.67 -6.43
N GLU A 192 16.67 -12.59 -7.20
CA GLU A 192 17.29 -11.35 -6.72
C GLU A 192 16.44 -10.12 -7.06
N VAL A 193 16.18 -9.29 -6.05
CA VAL A 193 15.60 -7.95 -6.16
C VAL A 193 16.58 -6.96 -5.53
N SER A 194 17.39 -6.28 -6.33
CA SER A 194 18.50 -5.49 -5.80
C SER A 194 18.74 -4.15 -6.49
N TYR A 195 19.19 -3.17 -5.71
CA TYR A 195 19.59 -1.85 -6.19
C TYR A 195 18.51 -1.11 -7.00
N ASN A 196 17.22 -1.33 -6.67
CA ASN A 196 16.12 -0.57 -7.22
C ASN A 196 15.89 0.71 -6.39
N ASP A 197 15.41 1.75 -7.05
CA ASP A 197 14.93 2.98 -6.41
C ASP A 197 13.40 3.03 -6.53
N ILE A 198 12.71 2.84 -5.41
CA ILE A 198 11.26 2.67 -5.32
C ILE A 198 10.71 3.85 -4.54
N SER A 199 9.71 4.53 -5.09
CA SER A 199 9.16 5.74 -4.47
C SER A 199 7.66 5.86 -4.63
N SER A 200 7.00 6.53 -3.68
CA SER A 200 5.56 6.86 -3.78
C SER A 200 4.68 5.64 -4.07
N THR A 201 4.96 4.53 -3.38
CA THR A 201 4.09 3.34 -3.27
C THR A 201 3.24 3.52 -2.02
N THR A 202 1.98 3.09 -2.06
CA THR A 202 1.04 3.30 -0.95
C THR A 202 0.67 2.00 -0.24
N ASP A 203 0.84 0.83 -0.88
CA ASP A 203 0.70 -0.46 -0.22
C ASP A 203 2.08 -0.94 0.31
N GLY A 204 2.78 -1.83 -0.41
CA GLY A 204 4.17 -2.20 -0.15
C GLY A 204 5.17 -1.59 -1.13
N GLY A 205 6.32 -1.12 -0.66
CA GLY A 205 7.48 -0.85 -1.54
C GLY A 205 7.92 -2.14 -2.26
N ILE A 206 8.18 -3.18 -1.47
CA ILE A 206 8.38 -4.55 -1.93
C ILE A 206 7.53 -5.51 -1.08
N VAL A 207 6.67 -6.30 -1.71
CA VAL A 207 5.91 -7.36 -1.06
C VAL A 207 6.48 -8.72 -1.44
N VAL A 208 6.82 -9.52 -0.44
CA VAL A 208 7.42 -10.84 -0.59
C VAL A 208 6.36 -11.90 -0.31
N PHE A 209 6.00 -12.64 -1.34
CA PHE A 209 5.09 -13.78 -1.26
C PHE A 209 5.93 -15.03 -1.08
N GLY A 210 6.25 -15.39 0.18
CA GLY A 210 7.10 -16.55 0.53
C GLY A 210 8.15 -16.94 -0.52
N ALA A 211 9.30 -16.27 -0.59
CA ALA A 211 10.25 -16.42 -1.71
C ALA A 211 11.54 -17.17 -1.30
N PRO A 212 11.52 -18.48 -1.00
CA PRO A 212 12.65 -19.16 -0.39
C PRO A 212 13.94 -19.06 -1.20
N GLY A 213 15.03 -18.74 -0.51
CA GLY A 213 16.36 -18.54 -1.09
C GLY A 213 16.53 -17.24 -1.88
N SER A 214 15.54 -16.35 -1.91
CA SER A 214 15.61 -15.08 -2.64
C SER A 214 16.19 -13.94 -1.79
N HIS A 215 16.85 -13.00 -2.47
CA HIS A 215 17.58 -11.91 -1.83
C HIS A 215 17.03 -10.53 -2.26
N PHE A 216 16.78 -9.68 -1.27
CA PHE A 216 16.26 -8.32 -1.40
C PHE A 216 17.31 -7.34 -0.85
N ILE A 217 18.17 -6.83 -1.73
CA ILE A 217 19.46 -6.24 -1.34
C ILE A 217 19.64 -4.82 -1.85
N GLY A 218 20.03 -3.90 -0.98
CA GLY A 218 20.52 -2.58 -1.40
C GLY A 218 19.50 -1.72 -2.13
N ASN A 219 18.20 -1.98 -1.95
CA ASN A 219 17.13 -1.15 -2.52
C ASN A 219 16.95 0.14 -1.73
N SER A 220 16.58 1.22 -2.42
CA SER A 220 16.14 2.49 -1.84
C SER A 220 14.62 2.56 -1.95
N ILE A 221 13.92 2.72 -0.83
CA ILE A 221 12.46 2.77 -0.77
C ILE A 221 12.07 4.06 -0.04
N THR A 222 11.40 4.97 -0.74
CA THR A 222 10.98 6.28 -0.20
C THR A 222 9.46 6.41 -0.24
N SER A 223 8.84 6.86 0.85
CA SER A 223 7.40 7.11 0.90
C SER A 223 6.98 8.18 -0.11
N SER A 224 5.68 8.35 -0.31
CA SER A 224 5.17 9.59 -0.88
C SER A 224 5.52 10.79 0.03
N GLU A 225 5.52 12.00 -0.52
CA GLU A 225 5.66 13.24 0.26
C GLU A 225 4.42 13.52 1.12
N THR A 226 3.26 13.00 0.72
CA THR A 226 1.96 13.30 1.37
C THR A 226 1.21 12.06 1.80
N ASP A 227 1.27 11.00 1.00
CA ASP A 227 0.41 9.84 1.17
C ASP A 227 1.02 8.86 2.17
N GLU A 228 0.16 8.19 2.93
CA GLU A 228 0.52 7.04 3.74
C GLU A 228 0.97 5.87 2.85
N GLY A 229 1.97 5.12 3.34
CA GLY A 229 2.33 3.80 2.84
C GLY A 229 2.22 2.73 3.93
N PHE A 230 1.69 1.56 3.62
CA PHE A 230 1.59 0.50 4.64
C PHE A 230 2.95 -0.11 5.00
N GLY A 231 3.82 -0.34 4.02
CA GLY A 231 5.10 -1.01 4.27
C GLY A 231 6.23 -0.67 3.30
N GLY A 232 7.46 -0.64 3.82
CA GLY A 232 8.67 -0.62 3.00
C GLY A 232 8.93 -1.97 2.35
N ILE A 233 9.23 -2.99 3.16
CA ILE A 233 9.40 -4.39 2.71
C ILE A 233 8.53 -5.31 3.56
N ASN A 234 7.63 -6.04 2.93
CA ASN A 234 6.62 -6.85 3.63
C ASN A 234 6.89 -8.34 3.42
N MET A 235 7.27 -9.04 4.49
CA MET A 235 7.41 -10.50 4.56
C MET A 235 6.17 -11.11 5.23
N VAL A 236 5.01 -10.84 4.61
CA VAL A 236 3.69 -11.00 5.24
C VAL A 236 2.67 -11.74 4.38
N ASP A 237 3.04 -12.16 3.17
CA ASP A 237 2.14 -12.88 2.27
C ASP A 237 2.58 -14.34 2.08
N PRO A 238 1.66 -15.31 2.13
CA PRO A 238 2.02 -16.71 2.02
C PRO A 238 2.09 -17.18 0.56
N SER A 239 3.25 -17.69 0.17
CA SER A 239 3.38 -18.69 -0.89
C SER A 239 4.27 -19.84 -0.41
N TYR A 240 4.25 -20.96 -1.14
CA TYR A 240 5.00 -22.18 -0.81
C TYR A 240 4.80 -22.64 0.64
N ASN A 241 3.54 -22.61 1.09
CA ASN A 241 3.11 -22.94 2.45
C ASN A 241 3.71 -22.03 3.54
N GLY A 242 4.01 -20.77 3.21
CA GLY A 242 4.59 -19.80 4.16
C GLY A 242 6.11 -19.94 4.31
N ASN A 243 6.80 -20.51 3.33
CA ASN A 243 8.23 -20.76 3.39
C ASN A 243 9.05 -19.52 3.00
N TYR A 244 9.86 -19.03 3.93
CA TYR A 244 10.83 -17.94 3.76
C TYR A 244 12.26 -18.41 4.02
N SER A 245 12.51 -19.73 4.02
CA SER A 245 13.84 -20.29 4.27
C SER A 245 14.87 -19.74 3.29
N GLY A 246 15.95 -19.17 3.81
CA GLY A 246 17.02 -18.57 3.01
C GLY A 246 16.70 -17.19 2.44
N VAL A 247 15.55 -16.59 2.79
CA VAL A 247 15.28 -15.19 2.42
C VAL A 247 16.26 -14.26 3.13
N VAL A 248 16.83 -13.32 2.37
CA VAL A 248 17.72 -12.29 2.89
C VAL A 248 17.19 -10.91 2.51
N VAL A 249 16.93 -10.06 3.50
CA VAL A 249 16.59 -8.65 3.34
C VAL A 249 17.72 -7.83 3.96
N SER A 250 18.62 -7.29 3.13
CA SER A 250 19.84 -6.67 3.65
C SER A 250 20.29 -5.41 2.94
N GLY A 251 20.79 -4.45 3.71
CA GLY A 251 21.41 -3.23 3.18
C GLY A 251 20.41 -2.29 2.48
N ASN A 252 19.11 -2.46 2.69
CA ASN A 252 18.10 -1.59 2.09
C ASN A 252 17.99 -0.28 2.89
N THR A 253 17.64 0.80 2.22
CA THR A 253 17.30 2.09 2.85
C THR A 253 15.82 2.31 2.71
N ILE A 254 15.11 2.46 3.82
CA ILE A 254 13.67 2.75 3.86
C ILE A 254 13.49 4.12 4.50
N LYS A 255 12.78 5.02 3.81
CA LYS A 255 12.74 6.43 4.18
C LYS A 255 11.32 7.01 4.08
N GLY A 256 10.81 7.55 5.19
CA GLY A 256 9.65 8.44 5.19
C GLY A 256 10.02 9.89 4.95
N VAL A 257 9.24 10.63 4.17
CA VAL A 257 9.47 12.05 3.81
C VAL A 257 8.19 12.88 3.85
N GLY A 258 8.35 14.20 4.02
CA GLY A 258 7.22 15.14 4.02
C GLY A 258 6.27 14.89 5.19
N THR A 259 4.98 14.77 4.89
CA THR A 259 3.95 14.27 5.81
C THR A 259 3.58 12.81 5.52
N GLY A 260 4.01 12.26 4.37
CA GLY A 260 3.91 10.84 4.11
C GLY A 260 4.81 10.04 5.05
N PHE A 261 4.44 8.78 5.27
CA PHE A 261 5.14 7.88 6.17
C PHE A 261 4.94 6.44 5.74
N PHE A 262 5.79 5.55 6.24
CA PHE A 262 5.49 4.12 6.24
C PHE A 262 4.99 3.68 7.61
N ASN A 263 3.86 2.99 7.65
CA ASN A 263 3.40 2.30 8.86
C ASN A 263 4.49 1.35 9.38
N LEU A 264 5.00 0.51 8.48
CA LEU A 264 6.05 -0.47 8.75
C LEU A 264 7.25 -0.25 7.85
N GLY A 265 8.45 -0.20 8.42
CA GLY A 265 9.67 -0.34 7.64
C GLY A 265 9.75 -1.75 7.05
N ILE A 266 9.78 -2.76 7.92
CA ILE A 266 9.75 -4.17 7.56
C ILE A 266 8.74 -4.93 8.44
N GLY A 267 7.69 -5.47 7.83
CA GLY A 267 6.74 -6.37 8.50
C GLY A 267 7.13 -7.84 8.32
N ILE A 268 7.13 -8.65 9.38
CA ILE A 268 7.53 -10.06 9.33
C ILE A 268 6.52 -10.95 10.07
N GLY A 269 5.90 -11.87 9.33
CA GLY A 269 5.06 -12.93 9.89
C GLY A 269 3.56 -12.72 9.71
N SER A 270 2.80 -13.78 9.99
CA SER A 270 1.38 -13.91 9.63
C SER A 270 0.41 -13.09 10.47
N LYS A 271 0.91 -12.39 11.48
CA LYS A 271 0.08 -11.59 12.39
C LYS A 271 0.30 -10.09 12.23
N VAL A 272 1.23 -9.67 11.37
CA VAL A 272 1.61 -8.26 11.23
C VAL A 272 0.69 -7.48 10.30
N TRP A 273 0.17 -8.13 9.24
CA TRP A 273 -0.55 -7.48 8.14
C TRP A 273 -2.08 -7.41 8.34
N SER A 274 -2.84 -7.00 7.32
CA SER A 274 -4.28 -6.67 7.36
C SER A 274 -5.21 -7.87 7.53
N ASP A 275 -4.79 -9.08 7.11
CA ASP A 275 -5.54 -10.33 7.30
C ASP A 275 -4.77 -11.32 8.20
N PRO A 276 -4.73 -11.07 9.53
CA PRO A 276 -3.92 -11.89 10.44
C PRO A 276 -4.51 -13.29 10.60
N HIS A 277 -3.81 -14.29 10.11
CA HIS A 277 -4.29 -15.68 10.11
C HIS A 277 -3.37 -16.61 10.91
N ASP A 278 -3.82 -17.82 11.22
CA ASP A 278 -3.07 -18.76 12.06
C ASP A 278 -2.01 -19.57 11.31
N ASP A 279 -1.97 -19.48 9.97
CA ASP A 279 -0.91 -20.14 9.20
C ASP A 279 0.46 -19.64 9.61
N THR A 280 1.41 -20.57 9.68
CA THR A 280 2.74 -20.30 10.21
C THR A 280 3.68 -19.97 9.07
N TYR A 281 4.20 -18.74 9.04
CA TYR A 281 5.34 -18.41 8.19
C TYR A 281 6.62 -18.87 8.85
N PHE A 282 7.60 -19.28 8.05
CA PHE A 282 8.80 -19.89 8.60
C PHE A 282 10.08 -19.62 7.83
N GLY A 283 11.14 -19.41 8.59
CA GLY A 283 12.51 -19.28 8.11
C GLY A 283 13.30 -20.61 8.15
N PRO A 284 14.65 -20.52 8.20
CA PRO A 284 15.41 -19.36 8.66
C PRO A 284 15.47 -18.22 7.64
N ALA A 285 15.25 -16.97 8.07
CA ALA A 285 15.45 -15.76 7.27
C ALA A 285 16.44 -14.80 7.94
N THR A 286 17.02 -13.89 7.15
CA THR A 286 17.98 -12.88 7.61
C THR A 286 17.52 -11.48 7.20
N VAL A 287 17.45 -10.56 8.18
CA VAL A 287 17.06 -9.16 8.00
C VAL A 287 18.12 -8.27 8.65
N GLU A 288 19.11 -7.83 7.88
CA GLU A 288 20.32 -7.22 8.45
C GLU A 288 20.77 -5.94 7.76
N ASN A 289 21.40 -5.06 8.53
CA ASN A 289 22.07 -3.87 8.00
C ASN A 289 21.15 -2.94 7.17
N ASN A 290 19.83 -2.96 7.40
CA ASN A 290 18.91 -2.02 6.77
C ASN A 290 18.95 -0.67 7.51
N THR A 291 18.72 0.42 6.80
CA THR A 291 18.73 1.79 7.35
C THR A 291 17.34 2.40 7.26
N PHE A 292 16.84 2.91 8.39
CA PHE A 292 15.53 3.54 8.51
C PHE A 292 15.69 5.04 8.77
N ILE A 293 14.99 5.88 8.01
CA ILE A 293 15.16 7.34 8.02
C ILE A 293 13.79 8.03 7.98
N GLY A 294 13.63 9.08 8.80
CA GLY A 294 12.46 9.96 8.72
C GLY A 294 11.18 9.34 9.29
N ASN A 295 10.06 9.56 8.60
CA ASN A 295 8.72 9.23 9.09
C ASN A 295 8.40 7.73 8.89
N ILE A 296 8.72 6.91 9.88
CA ILE A 296 8.39 5.47 9.89
C ILE A 296 7.74 5.18 11.24
N GLY A 297 6.58 4.52 11.21
CA GLY A 297 5.81 4.20 12.41
C GLY A 297 6.49 3.16 13.28
N PHE A 298 6.85 2.03 12.66
CA PHE A 298 7.66 0.98 13.28
C PHE A 298 8.68 0.46 12.28
N SER A 299 9.96 0.54 12.61
CA SER A 299 11.04 0.08 11.72
C SER A 299 10.98 -1.41 11.40
N ILE A 300 10.84 -2.30 12.38
CA ILE A 300 10.67 -3.74 12.17
C ILE A 300 9.67 -4.31 13.17
N VAL A 301 8.67 -5.05 12.70
CA VAL A 301 7.72 -5.78 13.55
C VAL A 301 7.74 -7.26 13.20
N VAL A 302 7.87 -8.12 14.22
CA VAL A 302 7.85 -9.59 14.09
C VAL A 302 6.74 -10.21 14.92
N ASN A 303 5.78 -10.88 14.26
CA ASN A 303 4.72 -11.64 14.92
C ASN A 303 4.21 -12.79 14.03
N GLY A 304 4.09 -14.00 14.59
CA GLY A 304 3.63 -15.19 13.85
C GLY A 304 4.71 -15.79 12.95
N TRP A 305 5.86 -16.17 13.55
CA TRP A 305 7.02 -16.67 12.81
C TRP A 305 7.62 -17.94 13.42
N SER A 306 8.13 -18.85 12.59
CA SER A 306 8.83 -20.04 13.06
C SER A 306 10.09 -20.35 12.24
N GLY A 307 10.83 -21.41 12.58
CA GLY A 307 11.97 -21.87 11.78
C GLY A 307 13.24 -21.01 11.88
N GLY A 308 13.19 -19.91 12.64
CA GLY A 308 14.32 -19.06 12.98
C GLY A 308 14.41 -17.75 12.20
N LEU A 309 15.06 -16.77 12.82
CA LEU A 309 15.21 -15.41 12.30
C LEU A 309 16.50 -14.79 12.83
N THR A 310 17.26 -14.15 11.94
CA THR A 310 18.34 -13.24 12.33
C THR A 310 17.97 -11.83 11.92
N ALA A 311 17.81 -10.92 12.88
CA ALA A 311 17.55 -9.50 12.61
C ALA A 311 18.54 -8.61 13.38
N THR A 312 19.63 -8.21 12.71
CA THR A 312 20.76 -7.53 13.36
C THR A 312 21.39 -6.43 12.52
N GLY A 313 21.95 -5.41 13.18
CA GLY A 313 22.70 -4.35 12.51
C GLY A 313 21.82 -3.34 11.78
N ASN A 314 20.51 -3.38 11.97
CA ASN A 314 19.58 -2.41 11.40
C ASN A 314 19.70 -1.07 12.14
N ASP A 315 19.82 0.02 11.39
CA ASP A 315 20.05 1.37 11.92
C ASP A 315 18.74 2.18 11.96
N ILE A 316 18.35 2.56 13.17
CA ILE A 316 17.15 3.36 13.49
C ILE A 316 17.51 4.76 14.01
N SER A 317 18.78 5.19 13.88
CA SER A 317 19.28 6.44 14.49
C SER A 317 18.80 7.72 13.82
N GLN A 318 18.14 7.63 12.65
CA GLN A 318 17.73 8.76 11.82
C GLN A 318 16.20 8.89 11.67
N LEU A 319 15.44 8.29 12.58
CA LEU A 319 13.99 8.36 12.59
C LEU A 319 13.47 9.68 13.15
N ALA A 320 12.29 10.07 12.68
CA ALA A 320 11.58 11.23 13.20
C ALA A 320 11.00 10.91 14.59
N SER A 321 11.12 11.85 15.53
CA SER A 321 10.59 11.74 16.89
C SER A 321 10.11 13.11 17.38
N PRO A 322 8.91 13.21 17.99
CA PRO A 322 7.97 12.12 18.28
C PRO A 322 7.22 11.63 17.03
N SER A 323 6.81 10.36 17.02
CA SER A 323 6.04 9.77 15.92
C SER A 323 4.68 10.41 15.73
N SER A 324 4.09 10.95 16.81
CA SER A 324 2.83 11.71 16.80
C SER A 324 2.86 13.00 15.95
N SER A 325 4.02 13.39 15.42
CA SER A 325 4.15 14.54 14.53
C SER A 325 3.78 14.25 13.08
N PHE A 326 3.74 12.97 12.68
CA PHE A 326 3.46 12.54 11.31
C PHE A 326 2.50 11.35 11.23
N ALA A 327 2.18 10.70 12.35
CA ALA A 327 1.21 9.61 12.38
C ALA A 327 0.42 9.59 13.70
N ASP A 328 -0.69 8.88 13.73
CA ASP A 328 -1.56 8.67 14.88
C ASP A 328 -1.89 7.18 15.04
N ALA A 329 -1.95 6.71 16.28
CA ALA A 329 -2.24 5.32 16.63
C ALA A 329 -3.60 5.14 17.32
N SER A 330 -4.46 6.15 17.39
CA SER A 330 -5.69 6.15 18.20
C SER A 330 -6.59 4.95 17.93
N ASP A 331 -6.72 4.56 16.66
CA ASP A 331 -7.56 3.43 16.22
C ASP A 331 -6.83 2.08 16.24
N CYS A 332 -5.55 2.07 16.60
CA CYS A 332 -4.77 0.85 16.73
C CYS A 332 -5.13 0.05 18.00
N GLN A 333 -4.72 -1.22 18.02
CA GLN A 333 -4.81 -2.08 19.19
C GLN A 333 -3.99 -1.52 20.37
N ALA A 334 -4.38 -1.88 21.59
CA ALA A 334 -3.78 -1.42 22.84
C ALA A 334 -2.25 -1.50 22.86
N GLN A 335 -1.70 -2.66 22.48
CA GLN A 335 -0.26 -2.86 22.47
C GLN A 335 0.45 -2.03 21.39
N VAL A 336 -0.14 -1.86 20.20
CA VAL A 336 0.44 -1.04 19.12
C VAL A 336 0.55 0.42 19.58
N LYS A 337 -0.51 0.95 20.22
CA LYS A 337 -0.49 2.29 20.84
C LYS A 337 0.58 2.42 21.92
N ALA A 338 0.70 1.42 22.78
CA ALA A 338 1.70 1.43 23.85
C ALA A 338 3.12 1.52 23.26
N SER A 339 3.42 0.71 22.24
CA SER A 339 4.71 0.72 21.54
C SER A 339 4.96 2.03 20.79
N PHE A 340 3.96 2.55 20.07
CA PHE A 340 4.05 3.84 19.36
C PHE A 340 4.35 5.00 20.33
N ASN A 341 3.63 5.07 21.44
CA ASN A 341 3.82 6.10 22.47
C ASN A 341 5.17 5.97 23.20
N ALA A 342 5.72 4.75 23.28
CA ALA A 342 7.05 4.50 23.82
C ALA A 342 8.18 4.74 22.80
N SER A 343 7.84 5.06 21.54
CA SER A 343 8.79 5.14 20.41
C SER A 343 9.62 3.86 20.26
N GLU A 344 8.97 2.70 20.42
CA GLU A 344 9.57 1.40 20.15
C GLU A 344 9.58 1.14 18.64
N GLU A 345 10.75 0.94 18.07
CA GLU A 345 10.93 0.83 16.61
C GLU A 345 11.15 -0.61 16.12
N LEU A 346 11.73 -1.44 16.97
CA LEU A 346 12.04 -2.83 16.68
C LEU A 346 11.27 -3.68 17.66
N ILE A 347 10.27 -4.40 17.16
CA ILE A 347 9.24 -5.05 17.97
C ILE A 347 9.20 -6.53 17.65
N VAL A 348 9.07 -7.34 18.69
CA VAL A 348 8.83 -8.77 18.58
C VAL A 348 7.81 -9.21 19.62
N TYR A 349 6.88 -10.08 19.23
CA TYR A 349 6.05 -10.81 20.18
C TYR A 349 6.60 -12.24 20.35
N LEU A 350 7.52 -12.43 21.30
CA LEU A 350 8.27 -13.69 21.46
C LEU A 350 7.42 -14.95 21.60
N PRO A 351 6.24 -14.95 22.27
CA PRO A 351 5.40 -16.15 22.37
C PRO A 351 4.95 -16.72 21.00
N SER A 352 4.92 -15.90 19.95
CA SER A 352 4.58 -16.31 18.58
C SER A 352 5.79 -16.66 17.71
N VAL A 353 7.01 -16.51 18.24
CA VAL A 353 8.26 -16.69 17.49
C VAL A 353 9.00 -17.93 17.97
N THR A 354 9.24 -18.89 17.08
CA THR A 354 9.90 -20.16 17.43
C THR A 354 11.11 -20.48 16.55
N GLY A 355 12.03 -21.28 17.10
CA GLY A 355 13.28 -21.67 16.43
C GLY A 355 14.48 -20.79 16.84
N PRO A 356 15.63 -20.92 16.15
CA PRO A 356 16.82 -20.12 16.42
C PRO A 356 16.58 -18.63 16.15
N LEU A 357 16.76 -17.79 17.16
CA LEU A 357 16.49 -16.35 17.08
C LEU A 357 17.75 -15.56 17.46
N THR A 358 18.15 -14.63 16.60
CA THR A 358 19.23 -13.67 16.88
C THR A 358 18.73 -12.27 16.55
N LEU A 359 18.47 -11.46 17.58
CA LEU A 359 17.99 -10.08 17.44
C LEU A 359 19.05 -9.10 17.96
N GLN A 360 19.12 -7.91 17.37
CA GLN A 360 19.88 -6.81 17.98
C GLN A 360 19.24 -6.33 19.29
N SER A 361 20.03 -5.66 20.13
CA SER A 361 19.63 -5.29 21.50
C SER A 361 18.46 -4.32 21.59
N ASP A 362 18.17 -3.60 20.51
CA ASP A 362 17.13 -2.58 20.44
C ASP A 362 15.72 -3.18 20.26
N PHE A 363 15.60 -4.49 20.02
CA PHE A 363 14.30 -5.15 19.95
C PHE A 363 13.60 -5.17 21.32
N THR A 364 12.36 -4.71 21.34
CA THR A 364 11.44 -4.83 22.48
C THR A 364 10.57 -6.07 22.31
N ASP A 365 10.62 -6.95 23.31
CA ASP A 365 9.61 -8.01 23.47
C ASP A 365 8.35 -7.44 24.13
N VAL A 366 7.24 -7.46 23.40
CA VAL A 366 5.98 -6.88 23.88
C VAL A 366 5.19 -7.90 24.72
N PRO A 367 4.53 -7.45 25.81
CA PRO A 367 3.86 -8.35 26.76
C PRO A 367 2.58 -8.97 26.21
N ASP A 368 1.86 -8.22 25.35
CA ASP A 368 0.57 -8.60 24.81
C ASP A 368 0.65 -8.82 23.30
N ASN A 369 -0.15 -9.76 22.79
CA ASN A 369 -0.24 -9.99 21.36
C ASN A 369 -1.00 -8.84 20.68
N ALA A 370 -0.40 -8.24 19.66
CA ALA A 370 -1.10 -7.34 18.75
C ALA A 370 -0.93 -7.78 17.29
N THR A 371 -1.99 -7.59 16.52
CA THR A 371 -2.05 -7.87 15.09
C THR A 371 -2.37 -6.61 14.29
N ILE A 372 -2.15 -6.62 12.98
CA ILE A 372 -2.48 -5.50 12.07
C ILE A 372 -1.73 -4.24 12.52
N TRP A 373 -0.40 -4.28 12.43
CA TRP A 373 0.47 -3.17 12.84
C TRP A 373 0.51 -2.02 11.84
N MET A 374 -0.16 -2.16 10.69
CA MET A 374 -0.35 -1.10 9.68
C MET A 374 -1.49 -0.12 9.98
N CYS A 375 -1.93 -0.04 11.23
CA CYS A 375 -3.12 0.70 11.62
C CYS A 375 -2.88 2.19 11.90
N LEU A 376 -1.64 2.67 11.78
CA LEU A 376 -1.36 4.09 11.94
C LEU A 376 -1.98 4.85 10.78
N GLN A 377 -2.41 6.07 11.05
CA GLN A 377 -2.97 6.99 10.07
C GLN A 377 -2.30 8.36 10.19
N HIS A 378 -2.62 9.29 9.30
CA HIS A 378 -2.18 10.68 9.47
C HIS A 378 -2.61 11.26 10.83
N PRO A 379 -1.88 12.27 11.38
CA PRO A 379 -2.21 12.89 12.65
C PRO A 379 -3.67 13.32 12.70
N LEU A 380 -4.43 12.74 13.62
CA LEU A 380 -5.83 13.07 13.77
C LEU A 380 -5.98 14.44 14.46
N PRO A 381 -6.96 15.26 14.05
CA PRO A 381 -7.19 16.53 14.71
C PRO A 381 -7.85 16.31 16.08
N ASN A 382 -7.73 17.32 16.96
CA ASN A 382 -8.48 17.33 18.22
C ASN A 382 -9.97 17.73 18.03
N SER A 383 -10.29 18.33 16.88
CA SER A 383 -11.64 18.75 16.54
C SER A 383 -11.87 18.73 15.03
N LEU A 384 -13.09 18.40 14.61
CA LEU A 384 -13.55 18.43 13.22
C LEU A 384 -14.79 19.33 13.12
N SER A 385 -14.89 20.13 12.06
CA SER A 385 -15.98 21.10 11.92
C SER A 385 -16.62 21.05 10.54
N PHE A 386 -17.93 21.24 10.49
CA PHE A 386 -18.70 21.30 9.26
C PHE A 386 -19.54 22.59 9.24
N ALA A 387 -19.62 23.25 8.09
CA ALA A 387 -20.55 24.36 7.92
C ALA A 387 -21.98 23.85 7.74
N ALA A 388 -22.97 24.72 7.96
CA ALA A 388 -24.37 24.42 7.71
C ALA A 388 -24.57 23.94 6.25
N GLY A 389 -25.13 22.75 6.08
CA GLY A 389 -25.32 22.08 4.79
C GLY A 389 -24.21 21.14 4.35
N ASP A 390 -23.09 21.05 5.09
CA ASP A 390 -21.91 20.26 4.69
C ASP A 390 -21.78 18.91 5.42
N LEU A 391 -22.70 18.56 6.33
CA LEU A 391 -22.70 17.27 7.03
C LEU A 391 -23.96 16.48 6.73
N THR A 392 -23.79 15.30 6.13
CA THR A 392 -24.82 14.26 6.01
C THR A 392 -24.14 12.91 6.13
N VAL A 393 -24.51 12.13 7.16
CA VAL A 393 -23.92 10.80 7.40
C VAL A 393 -25.03 9.81 7.70
N THR A 394 -25.01 8.67 7.02
CA THR A 394 -25.94 7.56 7.26
C THR A 394 -25.34 6.54 8.22
N ALA A 395 -26.17 5.76 8.91
CA ALA A 395 -25.69 4.69 9.78
C ALA A 395 -24.96 3.58 8.98
N ALA A 396 -25.20 3.49 7.68
CA ALA A 396 -24.44 2.62 6.78
C ALA A 396 -22.96 3.05 6.64
N GLN A 397 -22.68 4.36 6.70
CA GLN A 397 -21.32 4.90 6.71
C GLN A 397 -20.68 4.81 8.10
N SER A 398 -21.49 4.75 9.15
CA SER A 398 -21.11 4.65 10.57
C SER A 398 -20.32 5.84 11.12
N THR A 399 -19.15 6.18 10.56
CA THR A 399 -18.25 7.20 11.13
C THR A 399 -18.66 8.62 10.75
N VAL A 400 -18.80 9.49 11.75
CA VAL A 400 -19.17 10.92 11.61
C VAL A 400 -17.94 11.82 11.76
N ALA A 401 -17.13 11.56 12.77
CA ALA A 401 -15.88 12.28 13.02
C ALA A 401 -14.86 11.31 13.59
N ASN A 402 -13.64 11.33 13.07
CA ASN A 402 -12.51 10.62 13.63
C ASN A 402 -11.48 11.63 14.15
N LEU A 403 -11.16 11.57 15.44
CA LEU A 403 -10.32 12.53 16.15
C LEU A 403 -9.29 11.78 17.01
N GLU A 404 -8.26 12.50 17.46
CA GLU A 404 -7.25 11.91 18.34
C GLU A 404 -7.92 11.33 19.60
N ASN A 405 -7.78 10.01 19.79
CA ASN A 405 -8.32 9.22 20.90
C ASN A 405 -9.84 9.30 21.09
N PHE A 406 -10.58 9.73 20.06
CA PHE A 406 -12.01 9.95 20.11
C PHE A 406 -12.66 9.79 18.74
N HIS A 407 -13.80 9.11 18.64
CA HIS A 407 -14.57 9.08 17.41
C HIS A 407 -16.07 9.23 17.68
N VAL A 408 -16.81 9.65 16.65
CA VAL A 408 -18.26 9.75 16.68
C VAL A 408 -18.82 8.83 15.62
N GLN A 409 -19.77 7.98 16.00
CA GLN A 409 -20.45 7.09 15.07
C GLN A 409 -21.98 7.20 15.16
N LEU A 410 -22.65 7.10 14.02
CA LEU A 410 -24.07 6.86 13.92
C LEU A 410 -24.30 5.35 13.78
N GLN A 411 -24.95 4.75 14.78
CA GLN A 411 -25.17 3.32 14.84
C GLN A 411 -26.38 2.88 14.01
N GLY A 412 -26.42 1.60 13.63
CA GLY A 412 -27.49 1.01 12.82
C GLY A 412 -28.89 1.01 13.46
N ASP A 413 -29.01 1.43 14.71
CA ASP A 413 -30.28 1.67 15.43
C ASP A 413 -30.63 3.17 15.54
N GLY A 414 -29.88 4.04 14.86
CA GLY A 414 -30.10 5.50 14.83
C GLY A 414 -29.44 6.25 15.98
N ASN A 415 -28.74 5.56 16.87
CA ASN A 415 -28.08 6.18 18.01
C ASN A 415 -26.76 6.84 17.60
N LEU A 416 -26.61 8.14 17.83
CA LEU A 416 -25.36 8.86 17.62
C LEU A 416 -24.53 8.83 18.90
N VAL A 417 -23.30 8.32 18.83
CA VAL A 417 -22.48 8.06 20.01
C VAL A 417 -21.06 8.58 19.81
N GLY A 418 -20.58 9.35 20.78
CA GLY A 418 -19.16 9.71 20.89
C GLY A 418 -18.43 8.72 21.78
N TYR A 419 -17.41 8.07 21.25
CA TYR A 419 -16.55 7.13 21.95
C TYR A 419 -15.23 7.78 22.29
N ALA A 420 -14.85 7.71 23.56
CA ALA A 420 -13.51 8.03 24.03
C ALA A 420 -12.78 6.74 24.36
N ILE A 421 -11.49 6.72 24.08
CA ILE A 421 -10.65 5.59 24.43
C ILE A 421 -10.23 5.67 25.90
N ASP A 422 -10.30 4.56 26.61
CA ASP A 422 -9.76 4.47 27.96
C ASP A 422 -8.21 4.49 27.86
N PRO A 423 -7.52 5.46 28.47
CA PRO A 423 -6.06 5.58 28.34
C PRO A 423 -5.28 4.46 29.05
N VAL A 424 -5.95 3.63 29.86
CA VAL A 424 -5.37 2.51 30.60
C VAL A 424 -5.67 1.19 29.90
N THR A 425 -6.94 0.93 29.56
CA THR A 425 -7.33 -0.35 28.96
C THR A 425 -7.29 -0.33 27.44
N SER A 426 -7.23 0.87 26.83
CA SER A 426 -7.37 1.07 25.38
C SER A 426 -8.70 0.61 24.80
N ASP A 427 -9.71 0.39 25.65
CA ASP A 427 -11.07 0.06 25.23
C ASP A 427 -11.82 1.33 24.84
N TRP A 428 -12.65 1.24 23.79
CA TRP A 428 -13.58 2.31 23.43
C TRP A 428 -14.79 2.30 24.35
N THR A 429 -15.07 3.43 24.98
CA THR A 429 -16.21 3.61 25.88
C THR A 429 -17.05 4.80 25.42
N ALA A 430 -18.38 4.67 25.50
CA ALA A 430 -19.26 5.78 25.15
C ALA A 430 -19.07 6.92 26.16
N ALA A 431 -18.58 8.06 25.68
CA ALA A 431 -18.49 9.30 26.44
C ALA A 431 -19.86 10.00 26.52
N TRP A 432 -20.65 9.91 25.44
CA TRP A 432 -22.02 10.38 25.35
C TRP A 432 -22.78 9.62 24.25
N ALA A 433 -24.11 9.63 24.32
CA ALA A 433 -25.00 9.06 23.31
C ALA A 433 -26.26 9.93 23.17
N SER A 434 -26.82 10.03 21.96
CA SER A 434 -28.08 10.74 21.71
C SER A 434 -29.28 9.96 22.24
N ASN A 435 -29.23 8.62 22.25
CA ASN A 435 -30.24 7.67 22.76
C ASN A 435 -31.54 7.43 21.97
N PRO A 436 -31.82 7.98 20.77
CA PRO A 436 -32.81 7.35 19.92
C PRO A 436 -32.40 5.91 19.60
N GLN A 437 -33.37 5.00 19.71
CA GLN A 437 -33.25 3.63 19.23
C GLN A 437 -34.48 3.32 18.39
N THR A 438 -34.27 3.09 17.10
CA THR A 438 -35.33 2.84 16.13
C THR A 438 -35.06 1.56 15.35
N SER A 439 -36.12 0.90 14.90
CA SER A 439 -36.05 -0.20 13.95
C SER A 439 -36.13 0.25 12.50
N ASP A 440 -36.35 1.55 12.25
CA ASP A 440 -36.71 2.09 10.95
C ASP A 440 -35.48 2.59 10.16
N CYS A 441 -34.26 2.17 10.53
CA CYS A 441 -33.02 2.49 9.83
C CYS A 441 -32.80 1.75 8.49
N GLY A 442 -33.70 0.84 8.13
CA GLY A 442 -33.48 -0.08 7.01
C GLY A 442 -32.49 -1.20 7.37
N SER A 443 -32.45 -2.24 6.55
CA SER A 443 -31.64 -3.44 6.85
C SER A 443 -30.14 -3.21 6.80
N ASP A 444 -29.71 -2.15 6.13
CA ASP A 444 -28.31 -1.74 5.96
C ASP A 444 -27.98 -0.43 6.71
N GLY A 445 -28.92 0.12 7.49
CA GLY A 445 -28.73 1.40 8.19
C GLY A 445 -28.87 2.65 7.31
N SER A 446 -29.16 2.51 6.01
CA SER A 446 -29.17 3.62 5.06
C SER A 446 -30.27 4.67 5.30
N LEU A 447 -31.30 4.34 6.10
CA LEU A 447 -32.41 5.26 6.40
C LEU A 447 -32.22 6.03 7.70
N CYS A 448 -31.26 5.64 8.55
CA CYS A 448 -30.87 6.45 9.71
C CYS A 448 -29.79 7.42 9.30
N VAL A 449 -30.05 8.71 9.46
CA VAL A 449 -29.23 9.78 8.92
C VAL A 449 -29.09 10.89 9.95
N ILE A 450 -27.89 11.41 10.10
CA ILE A 450 -27.68 12.71 10.72
C ILE A 450 -27.40 13.77 9.66
N THR A 451 -27.94 14.97 9.86
CA THR A 451 -27.72 16.10 8.95
C THR A 451 -27.49 17.37 9.75
N PHE A 452 -26.46 18.16 9.38
CA PHE A 452 -26.39 19.56 9.77
C PHE A 452 -26.92 20.40 8.61
N ASP A 453 -28.21 20.73 8.68
CA ASP A 453 -28.95 21.33 7.58
C ASP A 453 -28.43 22.73 7.24
N ALA A 454 -28.74 23.18 6.02
CA ALA A 454 -28.34 24.50 5.53
C ALA A 454 -28.94 25.67 6.33
N ASP A 455 -29.96 25.42 7.15
CA ASP A 455 -30.52 26.41 8.08
C ASP A 455 -29.81 26.43 9.44
N GLY A 456 -28.84 25.55 9.67
CA GLY A 456 -28.09 25.47 10.92
C GLY A 456 -28.72 24.59 11.99
N ASN A 457 -29.70 23.74 11.65
CA ASN A 457 -30.23 22.74 12.56
C ASN A 457 -29.47 21.40 12.44
N PHE A 458 -29.14 20.78 13.56
CA PHE A 458 -28.59 19.42 13.57
C PHE A 458 -29.72 18.43 13.85
N ILE A 459 -29.90 17.46 12.96
CA ILE A 459 -31.09 16.61 12.90
C ILE A 459 -30.66 15.13 12.89
N GLU A 460 -31.39 14.31 13.64
CA GLU A 460 -31.35 12.84 13.57
C GLU A 460 -32.68 12.34 12.98
N ASP A 461 -32.61 11.68 11.82
CA ASP A 461 -33.74 11.13 11.08
C ASP A 461 -33.66 9.59 10.98
N ASP A 462 -34.82 8.95 10.84
CA ASP A 462 -34.95 7.56 10.41
C ASP A 462 -35.90 7.38 9.21
N GLY A 463 -36.17 6.13 8.82
CA GLY A 463 -37.09 5.83 7.72
C GLY A 463 -38.56 6.23 7.96
N ALA A 464 -38.94 6.57 9.18
CA ALA A 464 -40.27 7.08 9.54
C ALA A 464 -40.31 8.62 9.66
N GLY A 465 -39.16 9.27 9.86
CA GLY A 465 -38.97 10.72 9.83
C GLY A 465 -38.04 11.21 10.93
N GLN A 466 -38.19 12.48 11.29
CA GLN A 466 -37.34 13.11 12.30
C GLN A 466 -37.53 12.51 13.70
N LEU A 467 -36.43 12.05 14.30
CA LEU A 467 -36.36 11.56 15.67
C LEU A 467 -36.08 12.69 16.64
N TRP A 468 -35.11 13.54 16.32
CA TRP A 468 -34.61 14.60 17.19
C TRP A 468 -33.97 15.75 16.38
N ASP A 469 -33.97 16.96 16.94
CA ASP A 469 -33.22 18.09 16.41
C ASP A 469 -32.69 19.03 17.51
N SER A 470 -31.62 19.76 17.19
CA SER A 470 -30.95 20.68 18.12
C SER A 470 -31.72 21.97 18.40
N GLY A 471 -32.74 22.30 17.60
CA GLY A 471 -33.49 23.55 17.69
C GLY A 471 -32.68 24.80 17.33
N THR A 472 -31.59 24.66 16.57
CA THR A 472 -30.66 25.75 16.21
C THR A 472 -30.91 26.35 14.83
N ALA A 473 -32.03 25.98 14.18
CA ALA A 473 -32.45 26.53 12.90
C ALA A 473 -32.48 28.07 12.90
N GLY A 474 -31.81 28.68 11.92
CA GLY A 474 -31.69 30.13 11.75
C GLY A 474 -30.58 30.79 12.56
N GLU A 475 -29.91 30.06 13.47
CA GLU A 475 -28.83 30.57 14.32
C GLU A 475 -27.51 29.81 14.13
N GLY A 476 -27.56 28.48 14.01
CA GLY A 476 -26.38 27.63 13.81
C GLY A 476 -25.68 27.89 12.47
N GLN A 477 -24.35 27.90 12.48
CA GLN A 477 -23.52 28.12 11.27
C GLN A 477 -22.41 27.07 11.13
N THR A 478 -21.91 26.56 12.25
CA THR A 478 -20.85 25.56 12.27
C THR A 478 -21.14 24.55 13.37
N ILE A 479 -21.04 23.28 13.04
CA ILE A 479 -21.04 22.20 14.02
C ILE A 479 -19.60 21.73 14.24
N VAL A 480 -19.20 21.52 15.48
CA VAL A 480 -17.84 21.16 15.90
C VAL A 480 -17.90 19.91 16.75
N PHE A 481 -17.25 18.83 16.30
CA PHE A 481 -16.98 17.65 17.11
C PHE A 481 -15.59 17.80 17.73
N SER A 482 -15.46 17.50 19.02
CA SER A 482 -14.22 17.63 19.79
C SER A 482 -13.91 16.35 20.57
N ASN A 483 -12.64 16.03 20.74
CA ASN A 483 -12.21 14.89 21.56
C ASN A 483 -12.23 15.16 23.07
N ALA A 484 -12.66 16.37 23.47
CA ALA A 484 -12.83 16.78 24.86
C ALA A 484 -14.15 17.53 25.01
N SER A 485 -14.68 17.54 26.24
CA SER A 485 -15.92 18.24 26.57
C SER A 485 -15.77 19.77 26.39
N PRO A 486 -16.73 20.46 25.75
CA PRO A 486 -17.93 19.92 25.09
C PRO A 486 -17.59 19.12 23.81
N TYR A 487 -18.09 17.89 23.74
CA TYR A 487 -17.79 16.95 22.66
C TYR A 487 -18.46 17.29 21.34
N LEU A 488 -19.57 18.03 21.40
CA LEU A 488 -20.27 18.55 20.25
C LEU A 488 -20.74 19.98 20.55
N GLU A 489 -20.46 20.92 19.67
CA GLU A 489 -20.92 22.30 19.76
C GLU A 489 -21.52 22.76 18.44
N ILE A 490 -22.59 23.56 18.51
CA ILE A 490 -23.10 24.32 17.37
C ILE A 490 -22.83 25.80 17.65
N LEU A 491 -22.13 26.46 16.74
CA LEU A 491 -21.70 27.85 16.84
C LEU A 491 -22.51 28.74 15.90
N ASP A 492 -22.79 29.97 16.33
CA ASP A 492 -23.39 31.01 15.50
C ASP A 492 -22.36 31.69 14.57
N ALA A 493 -22.82 32.67 13.77
CA ALA A 493 -21.96 33.42 12.84
C ALA A 493 -20.84 34.24 13.52
N ALA A 494 -20.95 34.50 14.83
CA ALA A 494 -19.93 35.18 15.62
C ALA A 494 -18.96 34.20 16.29
N GLY A 495 -19.15 32.88 16.11
CA GLY A 495 -18.38 31.82 16.75
C GLY A 495 -18.79 31.56 18.21
N SER A 496 -19.98 32.02 18.63
CA SER A 496 -20.51 31.77 19.97
C SER A 496 -21.33 30.47 19.98
N SER A 497 -21.12 29.63 20.99
CA SER A 497 -21.90 28.40 21.16
C SER A 497 -23.38 28.70 21.43
N VAL A 498 -24.26 28.14 20.62
CA VAL A 498 -25.72 28.19 20.75
C VAL A 498 -26.31 26.86 21.25
N TRP A 499 -25.57 25.75 21.14
CA TRP A 499 -25.98 24.43 21.62
C TRP A 499 -24.77 23.52 21.83
N THR A 500 -24.79 22.61 22.82
CA THR A 500 -23.66 21.72 23.14
C THR A 500 -24.07 20.35 23.68
N ILE A 501 -23.24 19.33 23.46
CA ILE A 501 -23.17 18.09 24.26
C ILE A 501 -21.89 18.12 25.10
N ALA A 502 -22.03 17.85 26.41
CA ALA A 502 -20.94 17.82 27.38
C ALA A 502 -21.07 16.59 28.31
N ASP A 503 -20.16 16.44 29.26
CA ASP A 503 -20.08 15.27 30.14
C ASP A 503 -21.40 15.01 30.88
N GLY A 504 -21.88 13.76 30.82
CA GLY A 504 -23.08 13.33 31.53
C GLY A 504 -24.40 13.83 30.93
N VAL A 505 -24.38 14.43 29.73
CA VAL A 505 -25.58 14.76 28.96
C VAL A 505 -26.02 13.53 28.17
N VAL A 506 -27.17 12.98 28.57
CA VAL A 506 -27.96 11.98 27.85
C VAL A 506 -29.19 12.74 27.37
N GLN A 507 -29.35 12.92 26.06
CA GLN A 507 -30.57 13.52 25.52
C GLN A 507 -31.69 12.50 25.40
#